data_AF-A0A969F5I1-F1
#
_entry.id   AF-A0A969F5I1-F1
#
_cell.length_a   1.000
_cell.length_b   1.000
_cell.length_c   1.000
_cell.angle_alpha   90.00
_cell.angle_beta   90.00
_cell.angle_gamma   90.00
#
_symmetry.space_group_name_H-M   'P 1'
#
loop_
_entity.id
_entity.type
_entity.pdbx_description
1 polymer ?
#
loop_
_entity_poly.entity_id
_entity_poly.type
_entity_poly.pdbx_seq_one_letter_code
_entity_poly.pdbx_strand_id
1 'polypeptide(L)'
;MTRRDITLVEYQTTLLPADTLTFGEGLALWRAFDQQGKRVHLSFPSPKTENQWAITPQGWVGHIPLAADMTLHIQPRLPLNNLFPMWAYAYGLSAEVVGETLVGVQSIAEFYEQVVLMLLARVQRRQRQGLYRAYQTHTAVTPFVRGRLMAYPQPTAVAEGLTCCFDEHTANVPENQLIVYTLQQVARGRHCSAPVQTAVRRAVHHLQMGCRRVPLPRMNGWVGTIHG
;
A
#
# COMPACT_ATOMS: atom_id res chain seq x y z
N MET A 1 -30.51 -8.15 21.20
CA MET A 1 -30.17 -6.78 20.77
C MET A 1 -29.92 -6.82 19.27
N THR A 2 -30.70 -6.08 18.49
CA THR A 2 -30.68 -6.12 17.02
C THR A 2 -29.69 -5.07 16.52
N ARG A 3 -28.68 -5.48 15.74
CA ARG A 3 -27.68 -4.56 15.19
C ARG A 3 -28.31 -3.73 14.07
N ARG A 4 -28.16 -2.40 14.13
CA ARG A 4 -28.62 -1.43 13.13
C ARG A 4 -27.44 -1.01 12.25
N ASP A 5 -27.50 -1.36 10.97
CA ASP A 5 -26.49 -0.97 9.98
C ASP A 5 -27.12 0.03 8.99
N ILE A 6 -26.57 1.24 8.91
CA ILE A 6 -27.05 2.30 8.00
C ILE A 6 -25.97 2.54 6.94
N THR A 7 -26.36 2.43 5.67
CA THR A 7 -25.45 2.66 4.54
C THR A 7 -25.60 4.08 4.01
N LEU A 8 -24.48 4.79 3.87
CA LEU A 8 -24.35 6.14 3.31
C LEU A 8 -23.41 6.11 2.10
N VAL A 9 -23.57 7.06 1.19
CA VAL A 9 -22.67 7.24 0.04
C VAL A 9 -21.88 8.54 0.21
N GLU A 10 -20.58 8.49 -0.06
CA GLU A 10 -19.68 9.64 0.03
C GLU A 10 -20.18 10.82 -0.81
N TYR A 11 -20.14 12.04 -0.26
CA TYR A 11 -20.64 13.28 -0.90
C TYR A 11 -22.12 13.26 -1.31
N GLN A 12 -22.91 12.28 -0.87
CA GLN A 12 -24.34 12.21 -1.12
C GLN A 12 -25.10 12.39 0.19
N THR A 13 -26.08 13.30 0.19
CA THR A 13 -26.97 13.49 1.34
C THR A 13 -27.98 12.35 1.39
N THR A 14 -27.97 11.61 2.49
CA THR A 14 -28.99 10.60 2.81
C THR A 14 -29.96 11.18 3.83
N LEU A 15 -31.25 11.11 3.51
CA LEU A 15 -32.32 11.47 4.43
C LEU A 15 -32.76 10.23 5.21
N LEU A 16 -32.79 10.33 6.54
CA LEU A 16 -33.26 9.27 7.43
C LEU A 16 -34.47 9.76 8.23
N PRO A 17 -35.52 8.94 8.40
CA PRO A 17 -36.64 9.23 9.27
C PRO A 17 -36.20 9.63 10.70
N ALA A 18 -36.94 10.55 11.34
CA ALA A 18 -36.57 11.10 12.66
C ALA A 18 -36.40 10.04 13.76
N ASP A 19 -37.12 8.92 13.66
CA ASP A 19 -37.09 7.77 14.57
C ASP A 19 -35.89 6.83 14.34
N THR A 20 -35.15 7.00 13.25
CA THR A 20 -33.97 6.17 12.92
C THR A 20 -32.82 6.40 13.90
N LEU A 21 -32.64 7.66 14.33
CA LEU A 21 -31.60 8.09 15.26
C LEU A 21 -32.24 8.84 16.42
N THR A 22 -31.85 8.48 17.63
CA THR A 22 -32.19 9.29 18.82
C THR A 22 -31.44 10.61 18.80
N PHE A 23 -31.98 11.62 19.49
CA PHE A 23 -31.30 12.91 19.63
C PHE A 23 -29.88 12.78 20.23
N GLY A 24 -29.70 11.85 21.17
CA GLY A 24 -28.39 11.56 21.78
C GLY A 24 -27.38 10.98 20.79
N GLU A 25 -27.80 10.03 19.96
CA GLU A 25 -26.96 9.45 18.90
C GLU A 25 -26.58 10.51 17.85
N GLY A 26 -27.55 11.34 17.43
CA GLY A 26 -27.29 12.43 16.48
C GLY A 26 -26.35 13.49 17.05
N LEU A 27 -26.50 13.86 18.32
CA LEU A 27 -25.59 14.80 18.98
C LEU A 27 -24.17 14.23 19.11
N ALA A 28 -24.02 12.94 19.41
CA ALA A 28 -22.72 12.28 19.46
C ALA A 28 -22.05 12.25 18.07
N LEU A 29 -22.81 11.90 17.03
CA LEU A 29 -22.33 11.93 15.63
C LEU A 29 -21.84 13.34 15.26
N TRP A 30 -22.65 14.36 15.53
CA TRP A 30 -22.33 15.76 15.23
C TRP A 30 -21.05 16.22 15.94
N ARG A 31 -20.93 15.98 17.25
CA ARG A 31 -19.74 16.39 18.03
C ARG A 31 -18.46 15.70 17.54
N ALA A 32 -18.53 14.40 17.26
CA ALA A 32 -17.37 13.62 16.90
C ALA A 32 -16.94 13.79 15.42
N PHE A 33 -17.88 13.98 14.49
CA PHE A 33 -17.62 13.86 13.05
C PHE A 33 -18.06 15.05 12.18
N ASP A 34 -18.74 16.05 12.75
CA ASP A 34 -19.04 17.32 12.05
C ASP A 34 -18.27 18.49 12.69
N GLN A 35 -18.33 18.60 14.02
CA GLN A 35 -17.77 19.74 14.77
C GLN A 35 -16.24 19.75 14.80
N GLN A 36 -15.60 18.59 14.99
CA GLN A 36 -14.14 18.50 15.22
C GLN A 36 -13.34 18.01 14.01
N GLY A 37 -14.00 17.41 13.02
CA GLY A 37 -13.36 16.99 11.79
C GLY A 37 -14.43 16.91 10.72
N LYS A 38 -14.29 17.67 9.63
CA LYS A 38 -15.26 17.80 8.53
C LYS A 38 -15.43 16.49 7.73
N ARG A 39 -15.80 15.39 8.39
CA ARG A 39 -15.90 14.04 7.81
C ARG A 39 -17.34 13.67 7.50
N VAL A 40 -18.30 14.20 8.26
CA VAL A 40 -19.73 14.00 8.03
C VAL A 40 -20.45 15.30 8.38
N HIS A 41 -21.19 15.85 7.42
CA HIS A 41 -22.11 16.94 7.69
C HIS A 41 -23.44 16.37 8.19
N LEU A 42 -23.91 16.85 9.34
CA LEU A 42 -25.17 16.40 9.94
C LEU A 42 -26.12 17.57 10.15
N SER A 43 -27.32 17.46 9.60
CA SER A 43 -28.43 18.36 9.90
C SER A 43 -29.51 17.62 10.68
N PHE A 44 -29.91 18.20 11.81
CA PHE A 44 -30.93 17.66 12.70
C PHE A 44 -32.34 17.78 12.07
N PRO A 45 -33.30 16.90 12.47
CA PRO A 45 -34.69 16.99 12.06
C PRO A 45 -35.25 18.37 12.37
N SER A 46 -35.65 19.08 11.33
CA SER A 46 -36.23 20.41 11.42
C SER A 46 -37.22 20.61 10.27
N PRO A 47 -38.07 21.65 10.32
CA PRO A 47 -38.92 21.98 9.18
C PRO A 47 -38.15 22.17 7.86
N LYS A 48 -36.87 22.57 7.92
CA LYS A 48 -36.00 22.71 6.74
C LYS A 48 -35.56 21.38 6.13
N THR A 49 -35.58 20.30 6.90
CA THR A 49 -35.21 18.94 6.48
C THR A 49 -36.44 18.03 6.43
N GLU A 50 -37.66 18.59 6.32
CA GLU A 50 -38.92 17.84 6.34
C GLU A 50 -39.05 16.92 7.57
N ASN A 51 -38.49 17.35 8.70
CA ASN A 51 -38.43 16.57 9.94
C ASN A 51 -37.67 15.23 9.80
N GLN A 52 -36.65 15.19 8.94
CA GLN A 52 -35.74 14.05 8.75
C GLN A 52 -34.30 14.43 9.11
N TRP A 53 -33.50 13.42 9.48
CA TRP A 53 -32.04 13.58 9.59
C TRP A 53 -31.45 13.67 8.19
N ALA A 54 -30.60 14.66 7.95
CA ALA A 54 -29.84 14.75 6.70
C ALA A 54 -28.36 14.55 6.99
N ILE A 55 -27.78 13.48 6.44
CA ILE A 55 -26.39 13.08 6.67
C ILE A 55 -25.64 13.10 5.35
N THR A 56 -24.52 13.82 5.28
CA THR A 56 -23.68 13.91 4.08
C THR A 56 -22.23 13.62 4.46
N PRO A 57 -21.67 12.44 4.15
CA PRO A 57 -20.26 12.16 4.35
C PRO A 57 -19.37 13.05 3.44
N GLN A 58 -18.26 13.54 3.98
CA GLN A 58 -17.35 14.52 3.36
C GLN A 58 -15.94 13.92 3.23
N GLY A 59 -15.70 13.13 2.19
CA GLY A 59 -14.35 12.62 1.91
C GLY A 59 -13.87 11.45 2.77
N TRP A 60 -14.78 10.74 3.43
CA TRP A 60 -14.47 9.60 4.29
C TRP A 60 -15.21 8.35 3.82
N VAL A 61 -14.50 7.22 3.74
CA VAL A 61 -15.05 5.90 3.36
C VAL A 61 -14.66 4.89 4.43
N GLY A 62 -15.59 4.05 4.87
CA GLY A 62 -15.35 3.06 5.94
C GLY A 62 -16.52 2.90 6.91
N HIS A 63 -16.23 2.48 8.14
CA HIS A 63 -17.24 2.27 9.19
C HIS A 63 -17.08 3.26 10.34
N ILE A 64 -18.19 3.77 10.86
CA ILE A 64 -18.24 4.62 12.05
C ILE A 64 -19.16 3.95 13.08
N PRO A 65 -18.62 3.40 14.18
CA PRO A 65 -19.44 2.89 15.26
C PRO A 65 -20.04 4.06 16.04
N LEU A 66 -21.36 4.13 16.13
CA LEU A 66 -22.07 5.18 16.87
C LEU A 66 -22.52 4.71 18.27
N ALA A 67 -22.93 3.45 18.36
CA ALA A 67 -23.34 2.80 19.60
C ALA A 67 -22.94 1.32 19.56
N ALA A 68 -23.09 0.61 20.68
CA ALA A 68 -22.77 -0.82 20.77
C ALA A 68 -23.56 -1.68 19.76
N ASP A 69 -24.72 -1.22 19.32
CA ASP A 69 -25.63 -1.87 18.39
C ASP A 69 -25.74 -1.16 17.04
N MET A 70 -25.02 -0.06 16.78
CA MET A 70 -25.22 0.75 15.57
C MET A 70 -23.93 1.16 14.86
N THR A 71 -23.87 0.90 13.55
CA THR A 71 -22.72 1.24 12.68
C THR A 71 -23.20 1.98 11.42
N LEU A 72 -22.55 3.11 11.12
CA LEU A 72 -22.66 3.74 9.80
C LEU A 72 -21.62 3.13 8.85
N HIS A 73 -22.06 2.72 7.67
CA HIS A 73 -21.20 2.24 6.59
C HIS A 73 -21.19 3.29 5.48
N ILE A 74 -20.05 3.94 5.27
CA ILE A 74 -19.90 4.94 4.21
C ILE A 74 -19.19 4.29 3.02
N GLN A 75 -19.90 4.23 1.90
CA GLN A 75 -19.42 3.68 0.64
C GLN A 75 -18.84 4.80 -0.24
N PRO A 76 -17.78 4.52 -1.03
CA PRO A 76 -17.26 5.50 -1.98
C PRO A 76 -18.32 5.80 -3.06
N ARG A 77 -18.43 7.07 -3.47
CA ARG A 77 -19.30 7.44 -4.60
C ARG A 77 -18.76 6.94 -5.93
N LEU A 78 -17.44 6.85 -6.04
CA LEU A 78 -16.78 6.38 -7.24
C LEU A 78 -16.91 4.85 -7.32
N PRO A 79 -17.48 4.29 -8.40
CA PRO A 79 -17.46 2.84 -8.57
C PRO A 79 -16.01 2.37 -8.69
N LEU A 80 -15.70 1.22 -8.07
CA LEU A 80 -14.31 0.73 -7.95
C LEU A 80 -13.63 0.50 -9.31
N ASN A 81 -14.42 0.25 -10.36
CA ASN A 81 -13.95 0.18 -11.74
C ASN A 81 -13.25 1.47 -12.23
N ASN A 82 -13.57 2.62 -11.66
CA ASN A 82 -12.98 3.92 -12.03
C ASN A 82 -11.73 4.27 -11.22
N LEU A 83 -11.42 3.55 -10.14
CA LEU A 83 -10.23 3.84 -9.31
C LEU A 83 -8.94 3.61 -10.08
N PHE A 84 -8.84 2.53 -10.86
CA PHE A 84 -7.64 2.23 -11.62
C PHE A 84 -7.35 3.23 -12.73
N PRO A 85 -8.31 3.63 -13.59
CA PRO A 85 -8.10 4.71 -14.55
C PRO A 85 -7.63 6.01 -13.89
N MET A 86 -8.22 6.38 -12.75
CA MET A 86 -7.79 7.55 -11.99
C MET A 86 -6.37 7.40 -11.43
N TRP A 87 -6.03 6.22 -10.91
CA TRP A 87 -4.69 5.92 -10.40
C TRP A 87 -3.65 5.92 -11.52
N ALA A 88 -3.98 5.31 -12.66
CA ALA A 88 -3.15 5.32 -13.85
C ALA A 88 -2.89 6.75 -14.35
N TYR A 89 -3.94 7.57 -14.39
CA TYR A 89 -3.81 8.98 -14.73
C TYR A 89 -2.91 9.72 -13.73
N ALA A 90 -3.16 9.59 -12.43
CA ALA A 90 -2.41 10.29 -11.38
C ALA A 90 -0.91 9.95 -11.36
N TYR A 91 -0.55 8.71 -11.68
CA TYR A 91 0.84 8.23 -11.68
C TYR A 91 1.46 8.12 -13.09
N GLY A 92 0.77 8.60 -14.13
CA GLY A 92 1.25 8.53 -15.51
C GLY A 92 1.51 7.10 -16.00
N LEU A 93 0.73 6.12 -15.53
CA LEU A 93 0.86 4.72 -15.95
C LEU A 93 0.35 4.60 -17.39
N SER A 94 1.20 4.13 -18.31
CA SER A 94 0.81 3.82 -19.69
C SER A 94 -0.32 2.79 -19.76
N ALA A 95 -1.12 2.83 -20.82
CA ALA A 95 -2.21 1.86 -21.04
C ALA A 95 -1.72 0.39 -21.04
N GLU A 96 -0.45 0.14 -21.40
CA GLU A 96 0.19 -1.18 -21.26
C GLU A 96 0.39 -1.62 -19.81
N VAL A 97 0.50 -0.67 -18.86
CA VAL A 97 0.52 -0.97 -17.42
C VAL A 97 -0.86 -1.44 -16.95
N VAL A 98 -1.89 -0.80 -17.48
CA VAL A 98 -3.29 -0.88 -17.04
C VAL A 98 -4.07 -1.98 -17.78
N GLY A 99 -3.51 -2.50 -18.87
CA GLY A 99 -4.22 -3.26 -19.93
C GLY A 99 -5.22 -4.32 -19.44
N GLU A 100 -6.35 -4.38 -20.17
CA GLU A 100 -7.49 -5.34 -20.29
C GLU A 100 -8.03 -6.09 -19.07
N THR A 101 -7.19 -6.40 -18.09
CA THR A 101 -7.45 -7.17 -16.86
C THR A 101 -8.35 -6.46 -15.85
N LEU A 102 -8.68 -5.17 -16.07
CA LEU A 102 -9.31 -4.30 -15.07
C LEU A 102 -10.83 -4.13 -15.25
N VAL A 103 -11.43 -4.86 -16.18
CA VAL A 103 -12.88 -4.87 -16.35
C VAL A 103 -13.51 -5.71 -15.24
N GLY A 104 -14.25 -5.05 -14.34
CA GLY A 104 -15.17 -5.75 -13.42
C GLY A 104 -14.69 -5.95 -11.98
N VAL A 105 -13.80 -5.11 -11.46
CA VAL A 105 -13.46 -5.11 -10.02
C VAL A 105 -14.68 -4.65 -9.20
N GLN A 106 -15.19 -5.53 -8.35
CA GLN A 106 -16.39 -5.30 -7.51
C GLN A 106 -16.06 -5.07 -6.03
N SER A 107 -14.82 -5.32 -5.62
CA SER A 107 -14.39 -5.18 -4.23
C SER A 107 -12.97 -4.62 -4.06
N ILE A 108 -12.66 -4.05 -2.89
CA ILE A 108 -11.30 -3.60 -2.53
C ILE A 108 -10.30 -4.78 -2.56
N ALA A 109 -10.74 -5.98 -2.19
CA ALA A 109 -9.89 -7.16 -2.18
C ALA A 109 -9.49 -7.56 -3.62
N GLU A 110 -10.45 -7.55 -4.55
CA GLU A 110 -10.18 -7.75 -5.97
C GLU A 110 -9.28 -6.65 -6.53
N PHE A 111 -9.51 -5.38 -6.16
CA PHE A 111 -8.65 -4.26 -6.56
C PHE A 111 -7.20 -4.53 -6.16
N TYR A 112 -6.98 -4.88 -4.89
CA TYR A 112 -5.66 -5.22 -4.37
C TYR A 112 -5.03 -6.40 -5.10
N GLU A 113 -5.80 -7.45 -5.36
CA GLU A 113 -5.34 -8.62 -6.11
C GLU A 113 -4.89 -8.25 -7.53
N GLN A 114 -5.63 -7.38 -8.22
CA GLN A 114 -5.23 -6.88 -9.55
C GLN A 114 -3.91 -6.10 -9.52
N VAL A 115 -3.70 -5.23 -8.52
CA VAL A 115 -2.41 -4.55 -8.34
C VAL A 115 -1.26 -5.56 -8.18
N VAL A 116 -1.48 -6.62 -7.38
CA VAL A 116 -0.49 -7.68 -7.16
C VAL A 116 -0.20 -8.46 -8.44
N LEU A 117 -1.22 -8.79 -9.23
CA LEU A 117 -1.07 -9.47 -10.52
C LEU A 117 -0.28 -8.63 -11.53
N MET A 118 -0.57 -7.33 -11.61
CA MET A 118 0.20 -6.38 -12.44
C MET A 118 1.68 -6.34 -12.03
N LEU A 119 1.96 -6.28 -10.72
CA LEU A 119 3.32 -6.33 -10.19
C LEU A 119 4.01 -7.65 -10.56
N LEU A 120 3.33 -8.78 -10.39
CA LEU A 120 3.86 -10.10 -10.71
C LEU A 120 4.23 -10.24 -12.19
N ALA A 121 3.34 -9.83 -13.09
CA ALA A 121 3.57 -9.91 -14.53
C ALA A 121 4.83 -9.12 -14.93
N ARG A 122 5.03 -7.94 -14.33
CA ARG A 122 6.22 -7.09 -14.56
C ARG A 122 7.49 -7.68 -14.00
N VAL A 123 7.43 -8.22 -12.78
CA VAL A 123 8.56 -8.90 -12.15
C VAL A 123 9.00 -10.10 -13.00
N GLN A 124 8.05 -10.92 -13.45
CA GLN A 124 8.34 -12.07 -14.32
C GLN A 124 8.93 -11.63 -15.66
N ARG A 125 8.38 -10.58 -16.29
CA ARG A 125 8.95 -10.02 -17.52
C ARG A 125 10.38 -9.55 -17.31
N ARG A 126 10.66 -8.82 -16.21
CA ARG A 126 12.01 -8.37 -15.87
C ARG A 126 12.95 -9.53 -15.57
N GLN A 127 12.51 -10.57 -14.89
CA GLN A 127 13.32 -11.78 -14.66
C GLN A 127 13.75 -12.42 -15.98
N ARG A 128 12.84 -12.53 -16.97
CA ARG A 128 13.17 -13.07 -18.30
C ARG A 128 14.15 -12.19 -19.08
N GLN A 129 14.10 -10.88 -18.87
CA GLN A 129 14.98 -9.90 -19.53
C GLN A 129 16.32 -9.70 -18.79
N GLY A 130 16.49 -10.28 -17.60
CA GLY A 130 17.58 -9.97 -16.68
C GLY A 130 17.21 -8.86 -15.70
N LEU A 131 17.56 -9.06 -14.42
CA LEU A 131 17.35 -8.06 -13.37
C LEU A 131 18.25 -6.85 -13.60
N TYR A 132 17.77 -5.68 -13.17
CA TYR A 132 18.58 -4.46 -13.15
C TYR A 132 19.83 -4.71 -12.30
N ARG A 133 20.99 -4.26 -12.80
CA ARG A 133 22.28 -4.39 -12.14
C ARG A 133 22.96 -3.04 -12.13
N ALA A 134 23.69 -2.77 -11.06
CA ALA A 134 24.52 -1.58 -10.92
C ALA A 134 25.89 -1.96 -10.35
N TYR A 135 26.88 -1.09 -10.61
CA TYR A 135 28.19 -1.21 -9.99
C TYR A 135 28.12 -0.70 -8.55
N GLN A 136 28.55 -1.54 -7.61
CA GLN A 136 28.73 -1.16 -6.21
C GLN A 136 30.21 -1.33 -5.84
N THR A 137 30.79 -0.29 -5.27
CA THR A 137 32.18 -0.34 -4.81
C THR A 137 32.27 -1.16 -3.53
N HIS A 138 33.04 -2.24 -3.57
CA HIS A 138 33.29 -3.14 -2.46
C HIS A 138 34.77 -3.15 -2.10
N THR A 139 35.06 -3.12 -0.79
CA THR A 139 36.40 -3.40 -0.27
C THR A 139 36.36 -4.74 0.46
N ALA A 140 37.21 -5.69 0.04
CA ALA A 140 37.27 -7.03 0.63
C ALA A 140 38.69 -7.59 0.57
N VAL A 141 38.98 -8.54 1.47
CA VAL A 141 40.20 -9.35 1.41
C VAL A 141 39.96 -10.48 0.42
N THR A 142 40.76 -10.53 -0.64
CA THR A 142 40.62 -11.52 -1.73
C THR A 142 41.91 -12.33 -1.89
N PRO A 143 41.83 -13.60 -2.32
CA PRO A 143 43.02 -14.44 -2.51
C PRO A 143 43.88 -14.01 -3.72
N PHE A 144 43.34 -13.16 -4.59
CA PHE A 144 44.01 -12.59 -5.76
C PHE A 144 43.70 -11.10 -5.87
N VAL A 145 44.56 -10.34 -6.57
CA VAL A 145 44.34 -8.91 -6.83
C VAL A 145 43.10 -8.74 -7.71
N ARG A 146 42.13 -7.96 -7.23
CA ARG A 146 40.92 -7.60 -7.98
C ARG A 146 40.67 -6.10 -7.86
N GLY A 147 40.67 -5.37 -8.98
CA GLY A 147 40.53 -3.91 -8.95
C GLY A 147 41.77 -3.22 -8.39
N ARG A 148 41.59 -2.30 -7.44
CA ARG A 148 42.68 -1.53 -6.83
C ARG A 148 43.13 -2.20 -5.53
N LEU A 149 44.43 -2.44 -5.37
CA LEU A 149 45.01 -2.86 -4.09
C LEU A 149 44.97 -1.68 -3.10
N MET A 150 44.42 -1.87 -1.90
CA MET A 150 44.34 -0.83 -0.89
C MET A 150 45.56 -0.80 0.02
N ALA A 151 46.15 -1.96 0.28
CA ALA A 151 47.32 -2.09 1.15
C ALA A 151 48.22 -3.24 0.66
N TYR A 152 49.53 -2.99 0.63
CA TYR A 152 50.52 -4.03 0.38
C TYR A 152 50.71 -4.88 1.65
N PRO A 153 50.62 -6.22 1.56
CA PRO A 153 50.91 -7.07 2.70
C PRO A 153 52.38 -6.91 3.13
N GLN A 154 52.63 -6.88 4.43
CA GLN A 154 53.99 -6.81 4.95
C GLN A 154 54.71 -8.16 4.72
N PRO A 155 56.01 -8.16 4.37
CA PRO A 155 56.76 -9.38 4.05
C PRO A 155 56.80 -10.44 5.17
N THR A 156 56.60 -10.02 6.42
CA THR A 156 56.67 -10.86 7.63
C THR A 156 55.33 -11.42 8.08
N ALA A 157 54.23 -11.02 7.45
CA ALA A 157 52.90 -11.50 7.79
C ALA A 157 52.53 -12.69 6.91
N VAL A 158 52.02 -13.78 7.51
CA VAL A 158 51.34 -14.84 6.76
C VAL A 158 50.07 -14.22 6.19
N ALA A 159 50.11 -13.79 4.93
CA ALA A 159 49.02 -13.03 4.34
C ALA A 159 47.81 -13.95 4.09
N GLU A 160 46.74 -13.77 4.88
CA GLU A 160 45.45 -14.45 4.68
C GLU A 160 44.70 -13.96 3.43
N GLY A 161 45.21 -12.93 2.76
CA GLY A 161 44.75 -12.41 1.47
C GLY A 161 45.17 -10.97 1.21
N LEU A 162 44.69 -10.39 0.11
CA LEU A 162 44.99 -9.04 -0.34
C LEU A 162 43.77 -8.13 -0.15
N THR A 163 43.91 -7.02 0.56
CA THR A 163 42.83 -6.04 0.70
C THR A 163 42.69 -5.25 -0.59
N CYS A 164 41.59 -5.48 -1.30
CA CYS A 164 41.33 -4.87 -2.60
C CYS A 164 39.99 -4.12 -2.59
N CYS A 165 39.92 -3.01 -3.32
CA CYS A 165 38.71 -2.26 -3.62
C CYS A 165 38.37 -2.41 -5.10
N PHE A 166 37.16 -2.86 -5.39
CA PHE A 166 36.70 -3.12 -6.74
C PHE A 166 35.21 -2.82 -6.88
N ASP A 167 34.80 -2.52 -8.11
CA ASP A 167 33.39 -2.34 -8.43
C ASP A 167 32.79 -3.69 -8.83
N GLU A 168 31.79 -4.14 -8.07
CA GLU A 168 31.03 -5.36 -8.35
C GLU A 168 29.75 -5.02 -9.10
N HIS A 169 29.58 -5.61 -10.29
CA HIS A 169 28.34 -5.51 -11.04
C HIS A 169 27.30 -6.48 -10.47
N THR A 170 26.43 -5.99 -9.59
CA THR A 170 25.52 -6.81 -8.80
C THR A 170 24.05 -6.50 -9.08
N ALA A 171 23.20 -7.53 -8.98
CA ALA A 171 21.75 -7.36 -8.98
C ALA A 171 21.22 -7.00 -7.58
N ASN A 172 22.04 -7.11 -6.54
CA ASN A 172 21.67 -6.80 -5.16
C ASN A 172 21.68 -5.28 -4.90
N VAL A 173 20.83 -4.56 -5.62
CA VAL A 173 20.69 -3.10 -5.58
C VAL A 173 19.38 -2.71 -4.86
N PRO A 174 19.29 -1.49 -4.28
CA PRO A 174 18.11 -1.05 -3.52
C PRO A 174 16.78 -1.23 -4.26
N GLU A 175 16.75 -1.01 -5.56
CA GLU A 175 15.56 -1.12 -6.41
C GLU A 175 15.03 -2.55 -6.43
N ASN A 176 15.89 -3.54 -6.64
CA ASN A 176 15.49 -4.95 -6.64
C ASN A 176 15.16 -5.44 -5.22
N GLN A 177 15.85 -4.91 -4.20
CA GLN A 177 15.55 -5.20 -2.80
C GLN A 177 14.15 -4.71 -2.40
N LEU A 178 13.74 -3.52 -2.85
CA LEU A 178 12.39 -2.98 -2.64
C LEU A 178 11.32 -3.88 -3.27
N ILE A 179 11.56 -4.40 -4.47
CA ILE A 179 10.65 -5.34 -5.14
C ILE A 179 10.52 -6.63 -4.30
N VAL A 180 11.64 -7.22 -3.88
CA VAL A 180 11.66 -8.45 -3.05
C VAL A 180 10.92 -8.22 -1.73
N TYR A 181 11.18 -7.09 -1.07
CA TYR A 181 10.52 -6.71 0.17
C TYR A 181 9.01 -6.59 -0.02
N THR A 182 8.57 -5.87 -1.04
CA THR A 182 7.15 -5.66 -1.34
C THR A 182 6.44 -7.00 -1.53
N LEU A 183 6.99 -7.90 -2.35
CA LEU A 183 6.40 -9.22 -2.56
C LEU A 183 6.39 -10.08 -1.27
N GLN A 184 7.39 -9.95 -0.39
CA GLN A 184 7.38 -10.62 0.90
C GLN A 184 6.25 -10.13 1.81
N GLN A 185 5.94 -8.83 1.79
CA GLN A 185 4.82 -8.30 2.56
C GLN A 185 3.48 -8.82 2.01
N VAL A 186 3.33 -8.83 0.68
CA VAL A 186 2.14 -9.39 0.02
C VAL A 186 1.96 -10.87 0.36
N ALA A 187 3.04 -11.66 0.36
CA ALA A 187 3.01 -13.09 0.71
C ALA A 187 2.63 -13.35 2.18
N ARG A 188 2.87 -12.38 3.08
CA ARG A 188 2.54 -12.47 4.50
C ARG A 188 1.12 -12.02 4.81
N GLY A 189 0.64 -10.96 4.15
CA GLY A 189 -0.68 -10.37 4.43
C GLY A 189 -1.87 -11.29 4.10
N ARG A 190 -1.69 -12.29 3.21
CA ARG A 190 -2.73 -13.26 2.83
C ARG A 190 -4.06 -12.62 2.35
N HIS A 191 -3.98 -11.40 1.79
CA HIS A 191 -5.15 -10.67 1.25
C HIS A 191 -5.49 -11.03 -0.20
N CYS A 192 -4.73 -11.92 -0.84
CA CYS A 192 -5.01 -12.40 -2.20
C CYS A 192 -5.50 -13.84 -2.16
N SER A 193 -6.15 -14.25 -3.24
CA SER A 193 -6.53 -15.64 -3.53
C SER A 193 -5.32 -16.60 -3.43
N ALA A 194 -5.61 -17.87 -3.11
CA ALA A 194 -4.61 -18.93 -3.03
C ALA A 194 -3.70 -19.06 -4.27
N PRO A 195 -4.19 -18.99 -5.53
CA PRO A 195 -3.32 -19.06 -6.71
C PRO A 195 -2.36 -17.86 -6.78
N VAL A 196 -2.84 -16.64 -6.51
CA VAL A 196 -2.00 -15.44 -6.52
C VAL A 196 -0.95 -15.50 -5.41
N GLN A 197 -1.32 -15.92 -4.20
CA GLN A 197 -0.38 -16.12 -3.10
C GLN A 197 0.73 -17.12 -3.46
N THR A 198 0.39 -18.19 -4.17
CA THR A 198 1.37 -19.17 -4.65
C THR A 198 2.33 -18.55 -5.67
N ALA A 199 1.79 -17.78 -6.63
CA ALA A 199 2.60 -17.06 -7.61
C ALA A 199 3.55 -16.04 -6.97
N VAL A 200 3.09 -15.29 -5.96
CA VAL A 200 3.92 -14.36 -5.18
C VAL A 200 5.07 -15.08 -4.49
N ARG A 201 4.81 -16.19 -3.80
CA ARG A 201 5.88 -16.95 -3.12
C ARG A 201 6.93 -17.48 -4.09
N ARG A 202 6.50 -17.97 -5.26
CA ARG A 202 7.42 -18.41 -6.34
C ARG A 202 8.28 -17.24 -6.83
N ALA A 203 7.67 -16.09 -7.10
CA ALA A 203 8.39 -14.90 -7.54
C ALA A 203 9.44 -14.44 -6.51
N VAL A 204 9.09 -14.42 -5.23
CA VAL A 204 10.03 -14.11 -4.12
C VAL A 204 11.21 -15.06 -4.14
N HIS A 205 10.96 -16.37 -4.23
CA HIS A 205 12.02 -17.38 -4.22
C HIS A 205 13.00 -17.19 -5.39
N HIS A 206 12.49 -16.94 -6.59
CA HIS A 206 13.34 -16.68 -7.76
C HIS A 206 14.17 -15.40 -7.63
N LEU A 207 13.62 -14.32 -7.08
CA LEU A 207 14.38 -13.07 -6.90
C LEU A 207 15.45 -13.18 -5.80
N GLN A 208 15.18 -13.95 -4.74
CA GLN A 208 16.13 -14.15 -3.64
C GLN A 208 17.43 -14.84 -4.06
N MET A 209 17.43 -15.58 -5.17
CA MET A 209 18.64 -16.19 -5.73
C MET A 209 19.65 -15.16 -6.26
N GLY A 210 19.19 -13.94 -6.62
CA GLY A 210 20.04 -12.87 -7.16
C GLY A 210 20.09 -11.59 -6.33
N CYS A 211 19.27 -11.47 -5.28
CA CYS A 211 19.15 -10.28 -4.43
C CYS A 211 19.04 -10.71 -2.97
N ARG A 212 19.89 -10.15 -2.10
CA ARG A 212 19.78 -10.40 -0.67
C ARG A 212 18.60 -9.64 -0.10
N ARG A 213 18.02 -10.21 0.95
CA ARG A 213 16.96 -9.58 1.73
C ARG A 213 17.56 -8.43 2.54
N VAL A 214 17.07 -7.21 2.34
CA VAL A 214 17.35 -6.11 3.27
C VAL A 214 16.19 -6.01 4.27
N PRO A 215 16.46 -6.08 5.58
CA PRO A 215 15.52 -5.59 6.56
C PRO A 215 15.46 -4.07 6.42
N LEU A 216 14.37 -3.53 5.86
CA LEU A 216 14.11 -2.10 6.00
C LEU A 216 14.02 -1.80 7.50
N PRO A 217 14.68 -0.75 8.01
CA PRO A 217 14.46 -0.30 9.37
C PRO A 217 12.96 -0.06 9.53
N ARG A 218 12.38 -0.57 10.62
CA ARG A 218 10.98 -0.27 10.96
C ARG A 218 10.82 1.24 10.93
N MET A 219 9.90 1.76 10.12
CA MET A 219 9.54 3.18 10.06
C MET A 219 8.84 3.58 11.37
N ASN A 220 9.56 3.53 12.49
CA ASN A 220 9.17 4.11 13.77
C ASN A 220 9.93 5.43 13.89
N GLY A 221 9.48 6.50 13.20
CA GLY A 221 10.17 7.79 13.34
C GLY A 221 9.97 8.87 12.28
N TRP A 222 9.12 8.68 11.26
CA TRP A 222 8.73 9.82 10.40
C TRP A 222 7.62 10.64 11.08
N VAL A 223 7.95 11.30 12.19
CA VAL A 223 7.28 12.54 12.59
C VAL A 223 8.09 13.65 11.93
N GLY A 224 7.78 13.91 10.67
CA GLY A 224 8.33 15.05 9.95
C GLY A 224 7.76 16.32 10.58
N THR A 225 8.57 17.01 11.36
CA THR A 225 8.32 18.37 11.80
C THR A 225 8.26 19.26 10.57
N ILE A 226 7.05 19.58 10.13
CA ILE A 226 6.78 20.63 9.14
C ILE A 226 7.22 21.95 9.78
N HIS A 227 8.39 22.45 9.38
CA HIS A 227 8.83 23.82 9.62
C HIS A 227 8.69 24.60 8.33
N GLY A 228 7.96 25.72 8.38
CA GLY A 228 7.89 26.73 7.34
C GLY A 228 6.59 26.74 6.58
#